data_AF-A0A7Y9BHU5-F1
#
_entry.id   AF-A0A7Y9BHU5-F1
#
_cell.length_a   1.000
_cell.length_b   1.000
_cell.length_c   1.000
_cell.angle_alpha   90.00
_cell.angle_beta   90.00
_cell.angle_gamma   90.00
#
_symmetry.space_group_name_H-M   'P 1'
#
loop_
_entity.id
_entity.type
_entity.pdbx_description
1 polymer ?
#
loop_
_entity_poly.entity_id
_entity_poly.type
_entity_poly.pdbx_seq_one_letter_code
_entity_poly.pdbx_strand_id
1 'polypeptide(L)'
;MDNMKNCIHFTDRSFQKMCDLEYGINRGVYNEVDKWFYNKGIVDILDRRREILNFIRVSAVDAHNKVRFGHGGLRQKLMEYFDNLAE
;
A
#
# COMPACT_ATOMS: atom_id res chain seq x y z
N MET A 1 -8.98 3.90 16.38
CA MET A 1 -7.83 3.04 16.03
C MET A 1 -8.14 1.57 16.32
N ASP A 2 -9.12 0.96 15.62
CA ASP A 2 -9.40 -0.48 15.74
C ASP A 2 -9.74 -1.16 14.39
N ASN A 3 -9.97 -0.38 13.32
CA ASN A 3 -10.32 -0.92 12.00
C ASN A 3 -9.15 -1.57 11.24
N MET A 4 -7.90 -1.32 11.64
CA MET A 4 -6.71 -1.89 10.97
C MET A 4 -6.61 -3.41 11.17
N LYS A 5 -6.99 -3.91 12.36
CA LYS A 5 -6.83 -5.32 12.71
C LYS A 5 -7.70 -6.23 11.85
N ASN A 6 -8.80 -5.74 11.28
CA ASN A 6 -9.73 -6.57 10.52
C ASN A 6 -9.56 -6.48 9.01
N CYS A 7 -9.13 -5.34 8.46
CA CYS A 7 -9.10 -5.18 7.00
C CYS A 7 -8.00 -6.02 6.33
N ILE A 8 -6.86 -6.25 6.98
CA ILE A 8 -5.78 -7.12 6.45
C ILE A 8 -6.20 -8.58 6.28
N HIS A 9 -7.29 -9.01 6.94
CA HIS A 9 -7.85 -10.36 6.80
C HIS A 9 -8.96 -10.46 5.75
N PHE A 10 -9.31 -9.36 5.09
CA PHE A 10 -10.30 -9.38 4.01
C PHE A 10 -9.87 -10.31 2.87
N THR A 11 -10.82 -10.77 2.07
CA THR A 11 -10.46 -11.44 0.80
C THR A 11 -9.68 -10.47 -0.09
N ASP A 12 -8.88 -10.99 -1.04
CA ASP A 12 -8.05 -10.13 -1.92
C ASP A 12 -8.87 -9.02 -2.59
N ARG A 13 -10.04 -9.38 -3.12
CA ARG A 13 -10.95 -8.42 -3.75
C ARG A 13 -11.43 -7.36 -2.77
N SER A 14 -11.82 -7.75 -1.57
CA SER A 14 -12.32 -6.82 -0.55
C SER A 14 -11.22 -5.90 -0.03
N PHE A 15 -10.00 -6.42 0.16
CA PHE A 15 -8.85 -5.64 0.58
C PHE A 15 -8.48 -4.60 -0.50
N GLN A 16 -8.34 -5.05 -1.75
CA GLN A 16 -8.05 -4.16 -2.87
C GLN A 16 -9.16 -3.11 -3.06
N LYS A 17 -10.44 -3.49 -2.86
CA LYS A 17 -11.55 -2.55 -2.97
C LYS A 17 -11.54 -1.51 -1.85
N MET A 18 -11.12 -1.90 -0.64
CA MET A 18 -10.91 -0.95 0.45
C MET A 18 -9.79 0.03 0.12
N CYS A 19 -8.65 -0.44 -0.40
CA CYS A 19 -7.55 0.44 -0.82
C CYS A 19 -7.98 1.46 -1.91
N ASP A 20 -8.84 1.03 -2.83
CA ASP A 20 -9.44 1.91 -3.85
C ASP A 20 -10.39 2.95 -3.22
N LEU A 21 -11.33 2.51 -2.39
CA LEU A 21 -12.35 3.39 -1.79
C LEU A 21 -11.77 4.40 -0.79
N GLU A 22 -10.85 3.96 0.07
CA GLU A 22 -10.28 4.81 1.13
C GLU A 22 -9.16 5.70 0.62
N TYR A 23 -8.32 5.19 -0.29
CA TYR A 23 -7.06 5.83 -0.67
C TYR A 23 -6.92 6.14 -2.17
N GLY A 24 -7.90 5.76 -2.99
CA GLY A 24 -7.84 5.96 -4.45
C GLY A 24 -6.84 5.05 -5.16
N ILE A 25 -6.39 3.97 -4.51
CA ILE A 25 -5.43 3.03 -5.08
C ILE A 25 -6.13 2.08 -6.05
N ASN A 26 -5.99 2.37 -7.34
CA ASN A 26 -6.54 1.50 -8.38
C ASN A 26 -5.82 0.13 -8.41
N ARG A 27 -6.45 -0.85 -9.09
CA ARG A 27 -5.95 -2.23 -9.19
C ARG A 27 -4.53 -2.33 -9.74
N GLY A 28 -4.18 -1.54 -10.75
CA GLY A 28 -2.86 -1.58 -11.38
C GLY A 28 -1.76 -1.15 -10.42
N VAL A 29 -1.99 -0.04 -9.72
CA VAL A 29 -1.08 0.46 -8.68
C VAL A 29 -0.98 -0.54 -7.52
N TYR A 30 -2.12 -1.04 -7.03
CA TYR A 30 -2.14 -2.07 -5.98
C TYR A 30 -1.27 -3.27 -6.35
N ASN A 31 -1.44 -3.81 -7.55
CA ASN A 31 -0.71 -4.99 -8.01
C ASN A 31 0.79 -4.74 -8.11
N GLU A 32 1.22 -3.57 -8.59
CA GLU A 32 2.65 -3.22 -8.67
C GLU A 32 3.26 -3.08 -7.27
N VAL A 33 2.53 -2.48 -6.33
CA VAL A 33 2.94 -2.36 -4.92
C VAL A 33 3.04 -3.73 -4.26
N ASP A 34 1.99 -4.56 -4.36
CA ASP A 34 1.97 -5.92 -3.82
C ASP A 34 3.13 -6.77 -4.36
N LYS A 35 3.35 -6.74 -5.69
CA LYS A 35 4.47 -7.42 -6.33
C LYS A 35 5.82 -6.91 -5.83
N TRP A 36 5.96 -5.61 -5.60
CA TRP A 36 7.20 -5.03 -5.09
C TRP A 36 7.53 -5.54 -3.69
N PHE A 37 6.57 -5.48 -2.76
CA PHE A 37 6.76 -5.99 -1.39
C PHE A 37 7.03 -7.50 -1.35
N TYR A 38 6.34 -8.27 -2.20
CA TYR A 38 6.62 -9.70 -2.35
C TYR A 38 8.06 -9.95 -2.80
N ASN A 39 8.53 -9.23 -3.83
CA ASN A 39 9.90 -9.36 -4.35
C ASN A 39 10.97 -8.91 -3.34
N LYS A 40 10.61 -8.10 -2.34
CA LYS A 40 11.48 -7.70 -1.22
C LYS A 40 11.50 -8.72 -0.08
N GLY A 41 10.77 -9.83 -0.20
CA GLY A 41 10.80 -10.95 0.75
C GLY A 41 9.63 -10.99 1.73
N ILE A 42 8.65 -10.08 1.62
CA ILE A 42 7.47 -10.08 2.49
C ILE A 42 6.43 -11.06 1.91
N VAL A 43 6.69 -12.34 2.12
CA VAL A 43 5.93 -13.45 1.51
C VAL A 43 4.59 -13.67 2.21
N ASP A 44 4.53 -13.54 3.54
CA ASP A 44 3.27 -13.67 4.28
C ASP A 44 2.28 -12.59 3.83
N ILE A 45 1.05 -13.02 3.52
CA ILE A 45 0.03 -12.12 2.95
C ILE A 45 -0.44 -11.08 3.96
N LEU A 46 -0.49 -11.41 5.25
CA LEU A 46 -0.95 -10.47 6.28
C LEU A 46 0.12 -9.43 6.54
N ASP A 47 1.39 -9.84 6.62
CA ASP A 47 2.52 -8.91 6.73
C ASP A 47 2.61 -8.00 5.52
N ARG A 48 2.47 -8.55 4.30
CA ARG A 48 2.49 -7.74 3.09
C ARG A 48 1.36 -6.74 3.04
N ARG A 49 0.16 -7.11 3.45
CA ARG A 49 -0.99 -6.19 3.53
C ARG A 49 -0.80 -5.10 4.57
N ARG A 50 -0.15 -5.39 5.70
CA ARG A 50 0.25 -4.35 6.67
C ARG A 50 1.20 -3.35 6.03
N GLU A 51 2.22 -3.84 5.33
CA GLU A 51 3.20 -2.98 4.65
C GLU A 51 2.60 -2.17 3.51
N ILE A 52 1.70 -2.75 2.72
CA ILE A 52 0.93 -2.03 1.70
C ILE A 52 0.15 -0.88 2.35
N LEU A 53 -0.54 -1.11 3.47
CA LEU A 53 -1.29 -0.05 4.15
C LEU A 53 -0.38 1.03 4.73
N ASN A 54 0.74 0.65 5.34
CA ASN A 54 1.73 1.60 5.86
C ASN A 54 2.25 2.50 4.73
N PHE A 55 2.68 1.88 3.62
CA PHE A 55 3.13 2.59 2.43
C PHE A 55 2.08 3.56 1.88
N ILE A 56 0.83 3.11 1.73
CA ILE A 56 -0.26 3.96 1.22
C ILE A 56 -0.49 5.15 2.15
N ARG A 57 -0.47 4.95 3.47
CA ARG A 57 -0.70 6.00 4.45
C ARG A 57 0.39 7.06 4.47
N VAL A 58 1.65 6.65 4.43
CA VAL A 58 2.76 7.63 4.36
C VAL A 58 2.84 8.31 2.99
N SER A 59 2.28 7.68 1.95
CA SER A 59 2.17 8.25 0.61
C SER A 59 0.92 9.10 0.41
N ALA A 60 -0.03 9.09 1.34
CA ALA A 60 -1.23 9.92 1.28
C ALA A 60 -0.88 11.34 1.74
N VAL A 61 -0.87 12.28 0.79
CA VAL A 61 -0.37 13.66 1.02
C VAL A 61 -1.51 14.66 1.23
N ASP A 62 -2.75 14.34 0.87
CA ASP A 62 -3.86 15.30 0.86
C ASP A 62 -4.87 15.12 2.00
N ALA A 63 -5.64 16.18 2.27
CA ALA A 63 -6.70 16.22 3.28
C ALA A 63 -7.84 15.20 3.02
N HIS A 64 -7.82 14.51 1.89
CA HIS A 64 -8.82 13.52 1.48
C HIS A 64 -8.27 12.08 1.49
N ASN A 65 -7.06 11.85 2.03
CA ASN A 65 -6.37 10.56 2.08
C ASN A 65 -6.14 9.90 0.71
N LYS A 66 -6.20 10.63 -0.41
CA LYS A 66 -5.98 10.08 -1.73
C LYS A 66 -4.51 10.12 -2.11
N VAL A 67 -4.03 8.98 -2.62
CA VAL A 67 -2.67 8.88 -3.13
C VAL A 67 -2.67 9.15 -4.63
N ARG A 68 -1.77 10.03 -5.08
CA ARG A 68 -1.54 10.29 -6.50
C ARG A 68 -0.08 10.03 -6.84
N PHE A 69 0.16 8.93 -7.54
CA PHE A 69 1.46 8.67 -8.15
C PHE A 69 1.48 9.28 -9.55
N GLY A 70 2.25 10.36 -9.74
CA GLY A 70 2.51 10.91 -11.07
C GLY A 70 3.22 9.90 -11.98
N HIS A 71 3.49 10.28 -13.24
CA HIS A 71 4.21 9.40 -14.17
C HIS A 71 5.57 8.99 -13.59
N GLY A 72 5.79 7.69 -13.39
CA GLY A 72 7.01 7.15 -12.75
C GLY A 72 7.10 7.29 -11.22
N GLY A 73 6.22 8.06 -10.58
CA GLY A 73 6.34 8.41 -9.16
C GLY A 73 6.11 7.25 -8.18
N LEU A 74 5.46 6.16 -8.63
CA LEU A 74 5.20 5.00 -7.77
C LEU A 74 6.50 4.30 -7.33
N ARG A 75 7.39 4.00 -8.28
CA ARG A 75 8.65 3.30 -7.96
C ARG A 75 9.57 4.13 -7.10
N GLN A 76 9.63 5.44 -7.37
CA GLN A 76 10.40 6.36 -6.53
C GLN A 76 9.88 6.35 -5.08
N LYS A 77 8.56 6.46 -4.89
CA LYS A 77 7.96 6.39 -3.55
C LYS A 77 8.20 5.05 -2.86
N LEU A 78 8.19 3.95 -3.60
CA LEU A 78 8.55 2.63 -3.06
C LEU A 78 10.01 2.60 -2.62
N MET A 79 10.94 3.13 -3.41
CA MET A 79 12.35 3.23 -3.01
C MET A 79 12.51 4.07 -1.74
N GLU A 80 11.96 5.28 -1.73
CA GLU A 80 11.97 6.19 -0.57
C GLU A 80 11.40 5.51 0.70
N TYR A 81 10.32 4.73 0.58
CA TYR A 81 9.73 4.00 1.69
C TYR A 81 10.71 3.00 2.32
N PHE A 82 11.44 2.24 1.50
CA PHE A 82 12.40 1.25 2.00
C PHE A 82 13.68 1.89 2.52
N ASP A 83 14.15 2.97 1.91
CA ASP A 83 15.34 3.69 2.39
C ASP A 83 15.09 4.25 3.80
N ASN A 84 13.90 4.80 4.05
CA ASN A 84 13.49 5.31 5.38
C ASN A 84 13.30 4.19 6.44
N LEU A 85 13.22 2.91 6.06
CA LEU A 85 13.13 1.79 7.00
C LEU A 85 14.51 1.27 7.42
N ALA A 86 15.58 1.66 6.72
CA ALA A 86 16.94 1.20 6.97
C ALA A 86 17.74 2.12 7.91
N GLU A 87 17.17 3.27 8.28
CA GLU A 87 17.69 4.22 9.28
C GLU A 87 17.08 3.97 10.68
#